data_AF-A0A3N5HCB8-F1
#
_entry.id   AF-A0A3N5HCB8-F1
#
_cell.length_a   1.000
_cell.length_b   1.000
_cell.length_c   1.000
_cell.angle_alpha   90.00
_cell.angle_beta   90.00
_cell.angle_gamma   90.00
#
_symmetry.space_group_name_H-M   'P 1'
#
loop_
_entity.id
_entity.type
_entity.pdbx_description
1 polymer ?
#
loop_
_entity_poly.entity_id
_entity_poly.type
_entity_poly.pdbx_seq_one_letter_code
_entity_poly.pdbx_strand_id
1 'polypeptide(L)'
;MMRIKDNRATVAESCPATWSRLMRKWLFVTGIAVALIAIAVPRARSEAAADSVAALSLELGKSDFRTYCAACHGVSGNGDGTVAEFLTITAPDLTTLTKRNAGTFPRQRLSEVIDGRAEVKVHGPRDMPVWGEWFDYEAMSPDTDRDAREIIVRLRIEALISYVESIQQK
;
A
#
# COMPACT_ATOMS: atom_id res chain seq x y z
N MET A 1 13.08 -54.55 66.91
CA MET A 1 12.11 -55.66 66.86
C MET A 1 10.71 -55.11 67.06
N MET A 2 9.98 -54.73 65.99
CA MET A 2 8.51 -54.75 65.94
C MET A 2 8.10 -54.56 64.49
N ARG A 3 7.42 -55.57 63.96
CA ARG A 3 7.04 -55.78 62.57
C ARG A 3 5.60 -55.29 62.42
N ILE A 4 5.34 -54.26 61.62
CA ILE A 4 3.97 -53.89 61.25
C ILE A 4 3.70 -54.48 59.86
N LYS A 5 2.69 -55.34 59.82
CA LYS A 5 2.27 -56.14 58.66
C LYS A 5 1.50 -55.29 57.66
N ASP A 6 1.73 -55.58 56.39
CA ASP A 6 0.93 -55.16 55.24
C ASP A 6 -0.55 -55.50 55.40
N ASN A 7 -1.43 -54.58 55.01
CA ASN A 7 -2.84 -54.88 54.75
C ASN A 7 -3.23 -54.31 53.39
N ARG A 8 -3.05 -55.13 52.34
CA ARG A 8 -3.70 -54.92 51.05
C ARG A 8 -5.18 -55.23 51.20
N ALA A 9 -6.03 -54.23 50.97
CA ALA A 9 -7.40 -54.45 50.53
C ALA A 9 -7.58 -53.83 49.15
N THR A 10 -7.73 -54.71 48.18
CA THR A 10 -8.05 -54.47 46.77
C THR A 10 -9.54 -54.18 46.63
N VAL A 11 -9.92 -53.10 45.96
CA VAL A 11 -11.12 -53.07 45.09
C VAL A 11 -10.82 -52.15 43.90
N ALA A 12 -10.29 -52.75 42.84
CA ALA A 12 -10.32 -52.21 41.50
C ALA A 12 -11.54 -52.82 40.81
N GLU A 13 -12.63 -52.06 40.68
CA GLU A 13 -13.81 -52.52 39.92
C GLU A 13 -14.35 -51.41 39.01
N SER A 14 -14.14 -51.63 37.71
CA SER A 14 -15.00 -51.27 36.58
C SER A 14 -15.31 -49.80 36.26
N CYS A 15 -14.49 -49.20 35.38
CA CYS A 15 -14.96 -48.19 34.44
C CYS A 15 -15.30 -48.89 33.11
N PRO A 16 -16.57 -48.97 32.66
CA PRO A 16 -16.91 -49.63 31.41
C PRO A 16 -16.42 -48.81 30.21
N ALA A 17 -15.64 -49.46 29.34
CA ALA A 17 -14.96 -48.88 28.17
C ALA A 17 -15.89 -48.22 27.12
N THR A 18 -17.21 -48.31 27.30
CA THR A 18 -18.24 -47.78 26.40
C THR A 18 -18.45 -46.27 26.54
N TRP A 19 -18.19 -45.69 27.71
CA TRP A 19 -18.34 -44.24 27.94
C TRP A 19 -17.32 -43.41 27.16
N SER A 20 -16.12 -43.97 26.97
CA SER A 20 -15.02 -43.30 26.28
C SER A 20 -15.21 -43.19 24.76
N ARG A 21 -16.14 -43.96 24.17
CA ARG A 21 -16.42 -43.94 22.72
C ARG A 21 -17.53 -42.95 22.35
N LEU A 22 -18.51 -42.72 23.23
CA LEU A 22 -19.56 -41.73 22.99
C LEU A 22 -19.09 -40.29 23.25
N MET A 23 -18.30 -40.06 24.30
CA MET A 23 -17.74 -38.72 24.59
C MET A 23 -16.76 -38.24 23.51
N ARG A 24 -15.99 -39.16 22.89
CA ARG A 24 -15.12 -38.84 21.75
C ARG A 24 -15.92 -38.42 20.52
N LYS A 25 -17.01 -39.12 20.17
CA LYS A 25 -17.82 -38.77 18.99
C LYS A 25 -18.49 -37.39 19.12
N TRP A 26 -18.89 -36.98 20.33
CA TRP A 26 -19.48 -35.65 20.57
C TRP A 26 -18.46 -34.49 20.54
N LEU A 27 -17.23 -34.72 21.00
CA LEU A 27 -16.14 -33.76 20.90
C LEU A 27 -15.63 -33.57 19.46
N PHE A 28 -15.73 -34.58 18.59
CA PHE A 28 -15.30 -34.48 17.19
C PHE A 28 -16.34 -33.84 16.26
N VAL A 29 -17.65 -34.00 16.49
CA VAL A 29 -18.69 -33.40 15.61
C VAL A 29 -18.88 -31.90 15.89
N THR A 30 -18.69 -31.45 17.13
CA THR A 30 -18.81 -30.02 17.50
C THR A 30 -17.53 -29.21 17.20
N GLY A 31 -16.34 -29.82 17.27
CA GLY A 31 -15.08 -29.15 16.94
C GLY A 31 -14.89 -28.82 15.45
N ILE A 32 -15.43 -29.63 14.55
CA ILE A 32 -15.29 -29.42 13.09
C ILE A 32 -16.24 -28.33 12.57
N ALA A 33 -17.45 -28.21 13.14
CA ALA A 33 -18.41 -27.18 12.75
C ALA A 33 -17.97 -25.75 13.14
N VAL A 34 -17.27 -25.59 14.28
CA VAL A 34 -16.73 -24.29 14.71
C VAL A 34 -15.49 -23.90 13.88
N ALA A 35 -14.67 -24.86 13.48
CA ALA A 35 -13.48 -24.60 12.65
C ALA A 35 -13.80 -24.17 11.21
N LEU A 36 -14.94 -24.61 10.65
CA LEU A 36 -15.34 -24.27 9.27
C LEU A 36 -16.07 -22.92 9.14
N ILE A 37 -16.64 -22.38 10.21
CA ILE A 37 -17.32 -21.07 10.21
C ILE A 37 -16.31 -19.91 10.43
N ALA A 38 -15.15 -20.18 11.03
CA ALA A 38 -14.14 -19.16 11.34
C ALA A 38 -13.26 -18.73 10.14
N ILE A 39 -13.32 -19.42 8.99
CA ILE A 39 -12.49 -19.12 7.81
C ILE A 39 -13.26 -18.33 6.74
N ALA A 40 -14.57 -18.15 6.89
CA ALA A 40 -15.41 -17.64 5.79
C ALA A 40 -15.62 -16.12 5.74
N VAL A 41 -15.41 -15.33 6.80
CA VAL A 41 -15.62 -13.86 6.74
C VAL A 41 -14.70 -13.13 7.76
N PRO A 42 -13.92 -12.08 7.38
CA PRO A 42 -14.15 -11.16 6.27
C PRO A 42 -12.93 -10.88 5.38
N ARG A 43 -12.83 -11.52 4.21
CA ARG A 43 -11.97 -11.04 3.11
C ARG A 43 -12.51 -9.73 2.51
N ALA A 44 -13.83 -9.59 2.43
CA ALA A 44 -14.52 -8.43 1.85
C ALA A 44 -14.30 -7.09 2.58
N ARG A 45 -14.02 -7.09 3.90
CA ARG A 45 -13.71 -5.85 4.63
C ARG A 45 -12.32 -5.31 4.31
N SER A 46 -11.37 -6.19 4.00
CA SER A 46 -10.00 -5.80 3.65
C SER A 46 -9.93 -5.19 2.24
N GLU A 47 -10.71 -5.73 1.30
CA GLU A 47 -10.77 -5.22 -0.09
C GLU A 47 -11.39 -3.82 -0.13
N ALA A 48 -12.52 -3.59 0.55
CA ALA A 48 -13.15 -2.26 0.61
C ALA A 48 -12.26 -1.18 1.26
N ALA A 49 -11.42 -1.55 2.24
CA ALA A 49 -10.48 -0.62 2.84
C ALA A 49 -9.31 -0.29 1.89
N ALA A 50 -8.82 -1.26 1.13
CA ALA A 50 -7.76 -1.02 0.14
C ALA A 50 -8.25 -0.12 -1.00
N ASP A 51 -9.46 -0.33 -1.50
CA ASP A 51 -10.06 0.49 -2.56
C ASP A 51 -10.24 1.95 -2.12
N SER A 52 -10.63 2.17 -0.86
CA SER A 52 -10.79 3.54 -0.34
C SER A 52 -9.44 4.26 -0.18
N VAL A 53 -8.39 3.57 0.26
CA VAL A 53 -7.03 4.13 0.32
C VAL A 53 -6.51 4.43 -1.09
N ALA A 54 -6.76 3.56 -2.07
CA ALA A 54 -6.36 3.79 -3.45
C ALA A 54 -7.10 5.00 -4.05
N ALA A 55 -8.40 5.14 -3.82
CA ALA A 55 -9.19 6.28 -4.27
C ALA A 55 -8.72 7.60 -3.63
N LEU A 56 -8.43 7.59 -2.32
CA LEU A 56 -7.87 8.76 -1.63
C LEU A 56 -6.50 9.13 -2.18
N SER A 57 -5.63 8.15 -2.44
CA SER A 57 -4.32 8.37 -3.04
C SER A 57 -4.42 8.96 -4.45
N LEU A 58 -5.38 8.50 -5.24
CA LEU A 58 -5.63 9.03 -6.59
C LEU A 58 -6.12 10.48 -6.56
N GLU A 59 -7.07 10.81 -5.67
CA GLU A 59 -7.55 12.20 -5.53
C GLU A 59 -6.48 13.12 -4.95
N LEU A 60 -5.62 12.64 -4.03
CA LEU A 60 -4.45 13.37 -3.58
C LEU A 60 -3.50 13.67 -4.76
N GLY A 61 -3.19 12.66 -5.57
CA GLY A 61 -2.33 12.81 -6.75
C GLY A 61 -2.89 13.81 -7.76
N LYS A 62 -4.21 13.79 -7.98
CA LYS A 62 -4.91 14.74 -8.85
C LYS A 62 -4.88 16.17 -8.29
N SER A 63 -5.04 16.33 -6.98
CA SER A 63 -4.95 17.62 -6.29
C SER A 63 -3.54 18.21 -6.37
N ASP A 64 -2.53 17.40 -6.06
CA ASP A 64 -1.12 17.78 -6.17
C ASP A 64 -0.78 18.11 -7.64
N PHE A 65 -1.26 17.31 -8.60
CA PHE A 65 -1.02 17.59 -10.03
C PHE A 65 -1.59 18.95 -10.45
N ARG A 66 -2.82 19.26 -10.05
CA ARG A 66 -3.44 20.57 -10.32
C ARG A 66 -2.67 21.73 -9.70
N THR A 67 -2.09 21.51 -8.54
CA THR A 67 -1.38 22.55 -7.78
C THR A 67 0.02 22.79 -8.33
N TYR A 68 0.77 21.71 -8.61
CA TYR A 68 2.21 21.77 -8.89
C TYR A 68 2.55 21.56 -10.37
N CYS A 69 1.75 20.78 -11.10
CA CYS A 69 2.11 20.31 -12.44
C CYS A 69 1.32 21.01 -13.55
N ALA A 70 0.05 21.33 -13.31
CA ALA A 70 -0.89 21.77 -14.36
C ALA A 70 -0.53 23.13 -14.98
N ALA A 71 0.19 24.00 -14.28
CA ALA A 71 0.65 25.26 -14.83
C ALA A 71 1.56 25.05 -16.06
N CYS A 72 2.36 23.97 -16.08
CA CYS A 72 3.23 23.63 -17.20
C CYS A 72 2.63 22.53 -18.09
N HIS A 73 2.07 21.48 -17.49
CA HIS A 73 1.59 20.30 -18.22
C HIS A 73 0.11 20.37 -18.63
N GLY A 74 -0.61 21.45 -18.29
CA GLY A 74 -2.04 21.57 -18.55
C GLY A 74 -2.87 20.82 -17.52
N VAL A 75 -4.13 21.23 -17.33
CA VAL A 75 -5.07 20.57 -16.39
C VAL A 75 -5.38 19.13 -16.82
N SER A 76 -5.33 18.87 -18.13
CA SER A 76 -5.52 17.55 -18.73
C SER A 76 -4.23 16.73 -18.83
N GLY A 77 -3.06 17.33 -18.59
CA GLY A 77 -1.74 16.70 -18.73
C GLY A 77 -1.19 16.65 -20.16
N ASN A 78 -1.82 17.32 -21.13
CA ASN A 78 -1.41 17.30 -22.55
C ASN A 78 -0.25 18.26 -22.91
N GLY A 79 0.30 19.01 -21.95
CA GLY A 79 1.37 19.99 -22.16
C GLY A 79 0.89 21.42 -22.46
N ASP A 80 -0.41 21.71 -22.37
CA ASP A 80 -1.00 23.02 -22.69
C ASP A 80 -1.14 23.97 -21.48
N GLY A 81 -0.25 23.83 -20.49
CA GLY A 81 -0.31 24.63 -19.26
C GLY A 81 -0.25 26.14 -19.51
N THR A 82 -0.81 26.92 -18.59
CA THR A 82 -0.88 28.39 -18.71
C THR A 82 0.48 29.07 -18.83
N VAL A 83 1.57 28.41 -18.40
CA VAL A 83 2.94 28.91 -18.57
C VAL A 83 3.72 28.21 -19.69
N ALA A 84 3.12 27.25 -20.39
CA ALA A 84 3.81 26.40 -21.36
C ALA A 84 4.41 27.21 -22.53
N GLU A 85 3.76 28.29 -22.96
CA GLU A 85 4.26 29.17 -24.02
C GLU A 85 5.52 29.97 -23.63
N PHE A 86 5.77 30.12 -22.32
CA PHE A 86 6.92 30.85 -21.80
C PHE A 86 8.11 29.93 -21.47
N LEU A 87 7.96 28.60 -21.65
CA LEU A 87 9.03 27.64 -21.38
C LEU A 87 9.99 27.55 -22.56
N THR A 88 11.30 27.57 -22.28
CA THR A 88 12.34 27.27 -23.28
C THR A 88 12.24 25.83 -23.78
N ILE A 89 11.86 24.90 -22.90
CA ILE A 89 11.61 23.50 -23.22
C ILE A 89 10.13 23.21 -23.02
N THR A 90 9.46 22.79 -24.09
CA THR A 90 8.03 22.45 -24.04
C THR A 90 7.78 21.33 -23.04
N ALA A 91 6.81 21.54 -22.14
CA ALA A 91 6.34 20.50 -21.25
C ALA A 91 5.76 19.33 -22.06
N PRO A 92 6.22 18.09 -21.85
CA PRO A 92 5.73 16.95 -22.62
C PRO A 92 4.25 16.67 -22.31
N ASP A 93 3.53 16.18 -23.32
CA ASP A 93 2.24 15.52 -23.16
C ASP A 93 2.42 14.25 -22.31
N LEU A 94 1.90 14.32 -21.09
CA LEU A 94 1.96 13.23 -20.12
C LEU A 94 0.91 12.17 -20.41
N THR A 95 -0.14 12.43 -21.19
CA THR A 95 -1.23 11.47 -21.48
C THR A 95 -0.81 10.38 -22.47
N THR A 96 0.36 10.50 -23.10
CA THR A 96 0.85 9.56 -24.13
C THR A 96 2.10 8.79 -23.71
N LEU A 97 2.51 8.86 -22.44
CA LEU A 97 3.73 8.22 -21.92
C LEU A 97 3.74 6.71 -22.16
N THR A 98 2.63 6.02 -21.91
CA THR A 98 2.51 4.57 -22.16
C THR A 98 2.76 4.24 -23.63
N LYS A 99 2.14 4.98 -24.55
CA LYS A 99 2.31 4.78 -26.00
C LYS A 99 3.75 5.05 -26.45
N ARG A 100 4.35 6.13 -25.93
CA ARG A 100 5.74 6.52 -26.22
C ARG A 100 6.77 5.56 -25.64
N ASN A 101 6.38 4.74 -24.68
CA ASN A 101 7.25 3.77 -24.01
C ASN A 101 6.81 2.32 -24.29
N ALA A 102 6.51 2.04 -25.56
CA ALA A 102 6.20 0.71 -26.09
C ALA A 102 5.05 -0.02 -25.36
N GLY A 103 4.04 0.72 -24.91
CA GLY A 103 2.88 0.18 -24.20
C GLY A 103 3.10 -0.03 -22.69
N THR A 104 4.26 0.33 -22.16
CA THR A 104 4.59 0.19 -20.72
C THR A 104 4.67 1.55 -20.06
N PHE A 105 3.88 1.80 -19.00
CA PHE A 105 3.93 3.05 -18.25
C PHE A 105 5.23 3.16 -17.42
N PRO A 106 6.06 4.22 -17.60
CA PRO A 106 7.41 4.27 -17.05
C PRO A 106 7.47 4.79 -15.60
N ARG A 107 6.82 4.10 -14.64
CA ARG A 107 6.68 4.54 -13.23
C ARG A 107 8.00 4.95 -12.58
N GLN A 108 9.03 4.10 -12.65
CA GLN A 108 10.33 4.35 -12.01
C GLN A 108 10.96 5.65 -12.55
N ARG A 109 10.95 5.83 -13.87
CA ARG A 109 11.50 7.03 -14.50
C ARG A 109 10.77 8.28 -14.04
N LEU A 110 9.45 8.24 -13.90
CA LEU A 110 8.66 9.37 -13.38
C LEU A 110 9.03 9.68 -11.92
N SER A 111 9.16 8.65 -11.08
CA SER A 111 9.59 8.82 -9.69
C SER A 111 10.92 9.57 -9.60
N GLU A 112 11.90 9.18 -10.41
CA GLU A 112 13.22 9.84 -10.50
C GLU A 112 13.13 11.28 -11.06
N VAL A 113 12.25 11.56 -12.02
CA VAL A 113 12.02 12.93 -12.53
C VAL A 113 11.39 13.82 -11.46
N ILE A 114 10.31 13.34 -10.82
CA ILE A 114 9.50 14.13 -9.90
C ILE A 114 10.28 14.36 -8.60
N ASP A 115 10.89 13.31 -8.04
CA ASP A 115 11.72 13.46 -6.84
C ASP A 115 12.84 14.47 -7.09
N GLY A 116 13.64 14.23 -8.13
CA GLY A 116 14.67 15.12 -8.60
C GLY A 116 15.88 15.31 -7.67
N ARG A 117 15.85 14.83 -6.42
CA ARG A 117 16.96 14.92 -5.45
C ARG A 117 18.17 14.07 -5.86
N ALA A 118 17.97 13.11 -6.75
CA ALA A 118 19.06 12.38 -7.39
C ALA A 118 19.67 13.22 -8.53
N GLU A 119 20.93 13.63 -8.39
CA GLU A 119 21.68 14.27 -9.48
C GLU A 119 21.93 13.30 -10.63
N VAL A 120 21.42 13.60 -11.82
CA VAL A 120 21.83 12.94 -13.05
C VAL A 120 22.73 13.90 -13.83
N LYS A 121 24.04 13.75 -13.66
CA LYS A 121 25.12 14.62 -14.21
C LYS A 121 25.09 14.85 -15.73
N VAL A 122 24.25 14.13 -16.48
CA VAL A 122 24.26 14.09 -17.95
C VAL A 122 23.14 14.93 -18.59
N HIS A 123 22.25 15.56 -17.80
CA HIS A 123 21.04 16.21 -18.36
C HIS A 123 20.99 17.74 -18.30
N GLY A 124 22.11 18.43 -18.03
CA GLY A 124 22.11 19.91 -17.98
C GLY A 124 21.23 20.44 -16.84
N PRO A 125 20.87 21.74 -16.84
CA PRO A 125 19.92 22.27 -15.85
C PRO A 125 18.57 21.56 -15.96
N ARG A 126 17.92 21.29 -14.82
CA ARG A 126 16.56 20.73 -14.80
C ARG A 126 15.57 21.87 -15.01
N ASP A 127 14.71 21.76 -16.01
CA ASP A 127 13.62 22.73 -16.23
C ASP A 127 12.41 22.48 -15.32
N MET A 128 12.27 21.25 -14.79
CA MET A 128 11.28 20.92 -13.76
C MET A 128 11.84 21.17 -12.35
N PRO A 129 11.03 21.71 -11.43
CA PRO A 129 11.39 21.83 -10.02
C PRO A 129 11.75 20.49 -9.37
N VAL A 130 12.57 20.54 -8.32
CA VAL A 130 12.91 19.37 -7.49
C VAL A 130 11.77 19.14 -6.49
N TRP A 131 10.69 18.49 -6.92
CA TRP A 131 9.49 18.33 -6.08
C TRP A 131 9.74 17.49 -4.83
N GLY A 132 10.73 16.60 -4.84
CA GLY A 132 11.14 15.86 -3.64
C GLY A 132 11.61 16.76 -2.50
N GLU A 133 12.32 17.86 -2.80
CA GLU A 133 12.70 18.87 -1.80
C GLU A 133 11.50 19.71 -1.35
N TRP A 134 10.63 20.09 -2.30
CA TRP A 134 9.43 20.86 -1.98
C TRP A 134 8.49 20.08 -1.06
N PHE A 135 8.27 18.79 -1.35
CA PHE A 135 7.43 17.93 -0.51
C PHE A 135 8.09 17.60 0.82
N ASP A 136 9.42 17.49 0.90
CA ASP A 136 10.12 17.35 2.19
C ASP A 136 9.91 18.61 3.03
N TYR A 137 10.04 19.80 2.43
CA TYR A 137 9.79 21.08 3.08
C TYR A 137 8.34 21.19 3.60
N GLU A 138 7.34 20.88 2.77
CA GLU A 138 5.92 20.89 3.19
C GLU A 138 5.62 19.85 4.27
N ALA A 139 6.35 18.74 4.31
CA ALA A 139 6.20 17.72 5.34
C ALA A 139 6.84 18.10 6.68
N MET A 140 7.61 19.19 6.77
CA MET A 140 8.25 19.62 8.01
C MET A 140 7.22 20.09 9.04
N SER A 141 7.14 19.37 10.17
CA SER A 141 6.35 19.74 11.33
C SER A 141 7.05 19.32 12.62
N PRO A 142 6.63 19.82 13.79
CA PRO A 142 7.13 19.35 15.08
C PRO A 142 6.93 17.84 15.31
N ASP A 143 5.98 17.23 14.60
CA ASP A 143 5.58 15.82 14.75
C ASP A 143 6.22 14.90 13.69
N THR A 144 6.99 15.44 12.73
CA THR A 144 7.61 14.66 11.64
C THR A 144 9.13 14.71 11.69
N ASP A 145 9.73 13.58 12.08
CA ASP A 145 11.17 13.37 11.92
C ASP A 145 11.56 13.15 10.44
N ARG A 146 12.85 12.96 10.19
CA ARG A 146 13.37 12.78 8.82
C ARG A 146 12.76 11.57 8.11
N ASP A 147 12.58 10.46 8.82
CA ASP A 147 12.11 9.21 8.21
C ASP A 147 10.62 9.30 7.90
N ALA A 148 9.84 9.92 8.79
CA ALA A 148 8.43 10.22 8.55
C ALA A 148 8.24 11.13 7.33
N ARG A 149 9.05 12.19 7.19
CA ARG A 149 8.99 13.07 6.00
C ARG A 149 9.35 12.34 4.72
N GLU A 150 10.37 11.50 4.74
CA GLU A 150 10.75 10.71 3.57
C GLU A 150 9.62 9.76 3.13
N ILE A 151 8.88 9.17 4.07
CA ILE A 151 7.68 8.38 3.76
C ILE A 151 6.60 9.26 3.12
N ILE A 152 6.35 10.45 3.66
CA ILE A 152 5.36 11.40 3.10
C ILE A 152 5.74 11.78 1.67
N VAL A 153 7.01 12.12 1.41
CA VAL A 153 7.51 12.47 0.08
C VAL A 153 7.25 11.32 -0.90
N ARG A 154 7.62 10.09 -0.53
CA ARG A 154 7.41 8.91 -1.38
C ARG A 154 5.93 8.69 -1.69
N LEU A 155 5.06 8.78 -0.68
CA LEU A 155 3.62 8.58 -0.87
C LEU A 155 2.99 9.63 -1.79
N ARG A 156 3.40 10.90 -1.67
CA ARG A 156 2.92 11.98 -2.56
C ARG A 156 3.40 11.81 -4.00
N ILE A 157 4.65 11.42 -4.19
CA ILE A 157 5.19 11.12 -5.53
C ILE A 157 4.44 9.93 -6.15
N GLU A 158 4.20 8.85 -5.39
CA GLU A 158 3.42 7.71 -5.89
C GLU A 158 1.96 8.07 -6.19
N ALA A 159 1.35 8.96 -5.41
CA ALA A 159 0.02 9.48 -5.68
C ALA A 159 -0.02 10.24 -7.02
N LEU A 160 0.95 11.14 -7.27
CA LEU A 160 1.12 11.85 -8.54
C LEU A 160 1.30 10.89 -9.72
N ILE A 161 2.20 9.90 -9.59
CA ILE A 161 2.45 8.91 -10.64
C ILE A 161 1.17 8.13 -10.95
N SER A 162 0.42 7.74 -9.92
CA SER A 162 -0.84 7.01 -10.08
C SER A 162 -1.91 7.86 -10.78
N TYR A 163 -1.96 9.16 -10.50
CA TYR A 163 -2.82 10.07 -11.25
C TYR A 163 -2.38 10.21 -12.72
N VAL A 164 -1.09 10.39 -12.99
CA VAL A 164 -0.56 10.45 -14.36
C VAL A 164 -0.83 9.16 -15.12
N GLU A 165 -0.74 7.99 -14.46
CA GLU A 165 -1.10 6.70 -15.06
C GLU A 165 -2.59 6.63 -15.41
N SER A 166 -3.45 7.19 -14.56
CA SER A 166 -4.91 7.16 -14.78
C SER A 166 -5.39 7.98 -15.98
N ILE A 167 -4.61 8.98 -16.41
CA ILE A 167 -4.94 9.87 -17.54
C ILE A 167 -4.30 9.43 -18.86
N GLN A 168 -3.65 8.26 -18.90
CA GLN A 168 -3.07 7.74 -20.14
C GLN A 168 -4.18 7.47 -21.18
N GLN A 169 -3.95 7.93 -22.40
CA GLN A 169 -4.79 7.58 -23.54
C GLN A 169 -4.64 6.10 -23.85
N LYS A 170 -5.76 5.41 -24.01
CA LYS A 170 -5.81 4.00 -24.43
C LYS A 170 -5.43 3.86 -25.91
#